data_AF-A0A7S0FFJ7-F1
#
_entry.id   AF-A0A7S0FFJ7-F1
#
_cell.length_a   1.000
_cell.length_b   1.000
_cell.length_c   1.000
_cell.angle_alpha   90.00
_cell.angle_beta   90.00
_cell.angle_gamma   90.00
#
_symmetry.space_group_name_H-M   'P 1'
#
loop_
_entity.id
_entity.type
_entity.pdbx_description
1 polymer ?
#
loop_
_entity_poly.entity_id
_entity_poly.type
_entity_poly.pdbx_seq_one_letter_code
_entity_poly.pdbx_strand_id
1 'polypeptide(L)'
;RVEEYVEASRQLLEAHGDRAKEMAQKVYERIPDKMCLDFRIASPIVHVPVDGLGTSMISLGQLRISTPQPCEYRHIDLSIELNDTKMRAVSVRKERFDMIQPVPVCVAVEYRSTDEENNVNVSVRVAEMAVSLAPQAVQILLSTPTAIMSVLYPKDPDEVAADVASEREEAAHPITAALASMACTTDESNPQQGEQDELDSDLPRWRTTWRAAKQVLGSDGDELLQAAARRVEEVRSKQFR
;
A
#
# COMPACT_ATOMS: atom_id res chain seq x y z
N ARG A 1 -7.98 34.25 32.95
CA ARG A 1 -6.74 34.23 32.13
C ARG A 1 -6.73 33.07 31.13
N VAL A 2 -7.03 31.82 31.51
CA VAL A 2 -7.11 30.70 30.53
C VAL A 2 -8.34 30.83 29.60
N GLU A 3 -9.50 31.25 30.13
CA GLU A 3 -10.74 31.45 29.34
C GLU A 3 -10.59 32.52 28.25
N GLU A 4 -9.87 33.60 28.55
CA GLU A 4 -9.60 34.72 27.62
C GLU A 4 -8.72 34.30 26.42
N TYR A 5 -7.83 33.32 26.62
CA TYR A 5 -7.01 32.73 25.55
C TYR A 5 -7.81 31.75 24.69
N VAL A 6 -8.77 31.03 25.27
CA VAL A 6 -9.64 30.10 24.54
C VAL A 6 -10.60 30.87 23.64
N GLU A 7 -11.18 31.97 24.13
CA GLU A 7 -12.06 32.83 23.31
C GLU A 7 -11.30 33.55 22.19
N ALA A 8 -10.09 34.05 22.45
CA ALA A 8 -9.25 34.66 21.42
C ALA A 8 -8.82 33.64 20.35
N SER A 9 -8.51 32.40 20.75
CA SER A 9 -8.16 31.31 19.83
C SER A 9 -9.35 30.87 19.00
N ARG A 10 -10.54 30.79 19.62
CA ARG A 10 -11.80 30.46 18.94
C ARG A 10 -12.20 31.53 17.93
N GLN A 11 -12.07 32.81 18.27
CA GLN A 11 -12.35 33.92 17.35
C GLN A 11 -11.36 33.94 16.17
N LEU A 12 -10.09 33.62 16.38
CA LEU A 12 -9.11 33.44 15.30
C LEU A 12 -9.46 32.24 14.42
N LEU A 13 -9.87 31.12 15.01
CA LEU A 13 -10.31 29.91 14.29
C LEU A 13 -11.58 30.12 13.49
N GLU A 14 -12.56 30.86 14.02
CA GLU A 14 -13.78 31.21 13.29
C GLU A 14 -13.46 32.22 12.16
N ALA A 15 -12.66 33.25 12.44
CA ALA A 15 -12.27 34.26 11.45
C ALA A 15 -11.42 33.70 10.29
N HIS A 16 -10.55 32.72 10.55
CA HIS A 16 -9.76 32.05 9.52
C HIS A 16 -10.44 30.81 8.95
N GLY A 17 -11.32 30.17 9.70
CA GLY A 17 -12.06 28.98 9.31
C GLY A 17 -13.10 29.27 8.22
N ASP A 18 -13.80 30.40 8.31
CA ASP A 18 -14.75 30.80 7.28
C ASP A 18 -14.03 31.19 5.99
N ARG A 19 -12.87 31.85 6.09
CA ARG A 19 -12.01 32.16 4.94
C ARG A 19 -11.40 30.91 4.31
N ALA A 20 -11.04 29.91 5.12
CA ALA A 20 -10.55 28.62 4.64
C ALA A 20 -11.66 27.81 3.95
N LYS A 21 -12.89 27.83 4.47
CA LYS A 21 -14.07 27.24 3.84
C LYS A 21 -14.39 27.92 2.51
N GLU A 22 -14.38 29.26 2.47
CA GLU A 22 -14.63 30.02 1.25
C GLU A 22 -13.55 29.78 0.18
N MET A 23 -12.29 29.67 0.61
CA MET A 23 -11.18 29.31 -0.28
C MET A 23 -11.31 27.87 -0.78
N ALA A 24 -11.67 26.92 0.09
CA ALA A 24 -11.93 25.54 -0.31
C ALA A 24 -13.10 25.47 -1.31
N GLN A 25 -14.20 26.18 -1.05
CA GLN A 25 -15.37 26.26 -1.95
C GLN A 25 -14.96 26.78 -3.34
N LYS A 26 -14.20 27.88 -3.39
CA LYS A 26 -13.66 28.45 -4.64
C LYS A 26 -12.70 27.52 -5.37
N VAL A 27 -12.00 26.63 -4.64
CA VAL A 27 -11.16 25.60 -5.25
C VAL A 27 -12.01 24.47 -5.80
N TYR A 28 -13.05 24.03 -5.08
CA TYR A 28 -14.02 23.03 -5.57
C TYR A 28 -14.73 23.50 -6.84
N GLU A 29 -15.11 24.78 -6.92
CA GLU A 29 -15.70 25.40 -8.12
C GLU A 29 -14.77 25.40 -9.35
N ARG A 30 -13.46 25.21 -9.14
CA ARG A 30 -12.45 25.15 -10.21
C ARG A 30 -12.08 23.73 -10.60
N ILE A 31 -12.54 22.71 -9.86
CA ILE A 31 -12.29 21.33 -10.22
C ILE A 31 -13.14 21.03 -11.46
N PRO A 32 -12.52 20.53 -12.55
CA PRO A 32 -13.27 20.24 -13.76
C PRO A 32 -14.29 19.13 -13.49
N ASP A 33 -15.53 19.33 -13.92
CA ASP A 33 -16.62 18.35 -13.73
C ASP A 33 -16.32 17.00 -14.40
N LYS A 34 -15.44 17.01 -15.40
CA LYS A 34 -15.04 15.84 -16.20
C LYS A 34 -13.53 15.71 -16.23
N MET A 35 -13.05 14.48 -16.09
CA MET A 35 -11.65 14.12 -16.21
C MET A 35 -11.39 13.33 -17.49
N CYS A 36 -10.20 13.54 -18.06
CA CYS A 36 -9.69 12.73 -19.16
C CYS A 36 -8.26 12.32 -18.81
N LEU A 37 -7.99 11.03 -18.78
CA LEU A 37 -6.71 10.46 -18.38
C LEU A 37 -6.10 9.73 -19.59
N ASP A 38 -4.80 9.94 -19.84
CA ASP A 38 -3.96 9.10 -20.71
C ASP A 38 -2.56 9.05 -20.10
N PHE A 39 -2.28 8.00 -19.34
CA PHE A 39 -1.00 7.73 -18.73
C PHE A 39 -0.32 6.61 -19.48
N ARG A 40 0.99 6.76 -19.72
CA ARG A 40 1.82 5.74 -20.36
C ARG A 40 3.07 5.54 -19.53
N ILE A 41 3.26 4.31 -19.09
CA ILE A 41 4.42 3.90 -18.29
C ILE A 41 5.14 2.82 -19.09
N ALA A 42 6.37 3.15 -19.49
CA ALA A 42 7.22 2.21 -20.19
C ALA A 42 7.84 1.21 -19.21
N SER A 43 7.66 -0.07 -19.49
CA SER A 43 8.27 -1.21 -18.80
C SER A 43 8.17 -1.19 -17.28
N PRO A 44 6.96 -1.09 -16.69
CA PRO A 44 6.83 -1.29 -15.26
C PRO A 44 7.19 -2.73 -14.89
N ILE A 45 7.97 -2.90 -13.82
CA ILE A 45 8.37 -4.20 -13.30
C ILE A 45 8.00 -4.26 -11.83
N VAL A 46 7.27 -5.31 -11.46
CA VAL A 46 6.89 -5.58 -10.07
C VAL A 46 7.69 -6.79 -9.61
N HIS A 47 8.47 -6.59 -8.55
CA HIS A 47 9.17 -7.66 -7.85
C HIS A 47 8.36 -8.06 -6.63
N VAL A 48 7.98 -9.34 -6.57
CA VAL A 48 7.16 -9.90 -5.50
C VAL A 48 7.99 -10.97 -4.78
N PRO A 49 8.49 -10.70 -3.57
CA PRO A 49 9.13 -11.72 -2.76
C PRO A 49 8.08 -12.77 -2.34
N VAL A 50 8.41 -14.05 -2.46
CA VAL A 50 7.55 -15.15 -2.04
C VAL A 50 8.29 -15.93 -0.95
N ASP A 51 7.75 -15.90 0.26
CA ASP A 51 8.42 -16.42 1.46
C ASP A 51 8.84 -17.88 1.29
N GLY A 52 10.11 -18.15 1.57
CA GLY A 52 10.71 -19.49 1.47
C GLY A 52 10.89 -20.05 0.05
N LEU A 53 10.28 -19.46 -0.98
CA LEU A 53 10.26 -20.02 -2.34
C LEU A 53 11.13 -19.23 -3.34
N GLY A 54 11.21 -17.90 -3.18
CA GLY A 54 12.07 -17.05 -3.99
C GLY A 54 11.45 -15.70 -4.33
N THR A 55 11.56 -15.29 -5.59
CA THR A 55 11.03 -14.00 -6.06
C THR A 55 10.32 -14.20 -7.39
N SER A 56 9.10 -13.67 -7.48
CA SER A 56 8.33 -13.55 -8.70
C SER A 56 8.50 -12.16 -9.29
N MET A 57 8.67 -12.07 -10.60
CA MET A 57 8.88 -10.82 -11.32
C MET A 57 7.86 -10.73 -12.44
N ILE A 58 7.03 -9.70 -12.36
CA ILE A 58 6.00 -9.40 -13.35
C ILE A 58 6.47 -8.17 -14.13
N SER A 59 6.73 -8.34 -15.41
CA SER A 59 7.06 -7.24 -16.30
C SER A 59 5.84 -6.93 -17.14
N LEU A 60 5.35 -5.70 -17.01
CA LEU A 60 4.11 -5.23 -17.62
C LEU A 60 4.30 -4.64 -19.03
N GLY A 61 5.54 -4.73 -19.56
CA GLY A 61 5.94 -4.29 -20.90
C GLY A 61 5.61 -2.83 -21.21
N GLN A 62 4.41 -2.52 -21.68
CA GLN A 62 3.92 -1.14 -21.75
C GLN A 62 2.55 -1.04 -21.09
N LEU A 63 2.47 -0.24 -20.03
CA LEU A 63 1.23 0.06 -19.34
C LEU A 63 0.66 1.37 -19.88
N ARG A 64 -0.57 1.32 -20.38
CA ARG A 64 -1.37 2.50 -20.70
C ARG A 64 -2.64 2.49 -19.88
N ILE A 65 -2.93 3.59 -19.22
CA ILE A 65 -4.18 3.81 -18.47
C ILE A 65 -4.87 4.99 -19.12
N SER A 66 -6.08 4.80 -19.64
CA SER A 66 -6.79 5.87 -20.29
C SER A 66 -8.29 5.84 -20.03
N THR A 67 -8.92 7.01 -20.09
CA THR A 67 -10.38 7.14 -20.17
C THR A 67 -10.77 7.25 -21.64
N PRO A 68 -11.61 6.37 -22.21
CA PRO A 68 -12.00 6.44 -23.62
C PRO A 68 -12.68 7.77 -24.00
N GLN A 69 -13.40 8.36 -23.04
CA GLN A 69 -14.07 9.66 -23.16
C GLN A 69 -13.93 10.43 -21.84
N PRO A 70 -14.04 11.77 -21.85
CA PRO A 70 -14.09 12.55 -20.62
C PRO A 70 -15.23 12.10 -19.72
N CYS A 71 -14.92 11.71 -18.49
CA CYS A 71 -15.84 11.05 -17.58
C CYS A 71 -15.97 11.82 -16.27
N GLU A 72 -17.12 11.71 -15.61
CA GLU A 72 -17.40 12.39 -14.35
C GLU A 72 -16.86 11.57 -13.16
N TYR A 73 -16.64 12.20 -12.01
CA TYR A 73 -16.14 11.47 -10.83
C TYR A 73 -17.10 10.38 -10.32
N ARG A 74 -18.41 10.51 -10.60
CA ARG A 74 -19.43 9.51 -10.26
C ARG A 74 -19.55 8.39 -11.28
N HIS A 75 -18.91 8.53 -12.44
CA HIS A 75 -19.02 7.62 -13.57
C HIS A 75 -17.67 7.55 -14.26
N ILE A 76 -16.89 6.53 -13.95
CA ILE A 76 -15.51 6.41 -14.42
C ILE A 76 -15.38 5.16 -15.30
N ASP A 77 -15.01 5.37 -16.56
CA ASP A 77 -14.64 4.30 -17.49
C ASP A 77 -13.14 4.35 -17.73
N LEU A 78 -12.43 3.30 -17.30
CA LEU A 78 -10.98 3.16 -17.46
C LEU A 78 -10.65 1.97 -18.33
N SER A 79 -9.77 2.20 -19.29
CA SER A 79 -9.11 1.18 -20.08
C SER A 79 -7.65 1.11 -19.64
N ILE A 80 -7.25 -0.06 -19.17
CA ILE A 80 -5.88 -0.39 -18.80
C ILE A 80 -5.36 -1.42 -19.80
N GLU A 81 -4.37 -1.03 -20.58
CA GLU A 81 -3.73 -1.87 -21.58
C GLU A 81 -2.31 -2.20 -21.10
N LEU A 82 -2.00 -3.48 -21.02
CA LEU A 82 -0.69 -4.01 -20.66
C LEU A 82 -0.16 -4.82 -21.83
N ASN A 83 0.76 -4.24 -22.60
CA ASN A 83 1.36 -4.91 -23.75
C ASN A 83 2.63 -5.64 -23.31
N ASP A 84 2.89 -6.82 -23.90
CA ASP A 84 4.07 -7.63 -23.60
C ASP A 84 4.23 -8.03 -22.12
N THR A 85 3.11 -8.32 -21.46
CA THR A 85 3.11 -8.76 -20.06
C THR A 85 3.74 -10.14 -19.94
N LYS A 86 4.80 -10.26 -19.15
CA LYS A 86 5.53 -11.52 -18.93
C LYS A 86 5.79 -11.73 -17.45
N MET A 87 5.94 -12.99 -17.07
CA MET A 87 6.20 -13.37 -15.69
C MET A 87 7.36 -14.35 -15.59
N ARG A 88 8.31 -14.05 -14.71
CA ARG A 88 9.49 -14.88 -14.43
C ARG A 88 9.60 -15.12 -12.94
N ALA A 89 9.95 -16.32 -12.54
CA ALA A 89 10.34 -16.63 -11.16
C ALA A 89 11.84 -16.89 -11.06
N VAL A 90 12.38 -16.56 -9.89
CA VAL A 90 13.73 -16.94 -9.46
C VAL A 90 13.61 -17.66 -8.13
N SER A 91 14.00 -18.93 -8.06
CA SER A 91 13.95 -19.68 -6.81
C SER A 91 15.04 -19.22 -5.83
N VAL A 92 14.91 -19.63 -4.56
CA VAL A 92 15.97 -19.48 -3.54
C VAL A 92 17.32 -20.08 -3.98
N ARG A 93 17.29 -21.12 -4.83
CA ARG A 93 18.48 -21.77 -5.43
C ARG A 93 19.02 -21.04 -6.66
N LYS A 94 18.50 -19.85 -6.97
CA LYS A 94 18.86 -19.01 -8.14
C LYS A 94 18.51 -19.63 -9.49
N GLU A 95 17.64 -20.64 -9.51
CA GLU A 95 17.08 -21.17 -10.76
C GLU A 95 16.06 -20.19 -11.32
N ARG A 96 16.02 -20.05 -12.65
CA ARG A 96 15.14 -19.09 -13.33
C ARG A 96 14.08 -19.84 -14.12
N PHE A 97 12.85 -19.39 -14.00
CA PHE A 97 11.70 -19.98 -14.69
C PHE A 97 10.93 -18.90 -15.43
N ASP A 98 10.88 -19.01 -16.75
CA ASP A 98 10.01 -18.18 -17.58
C ASP A 98 8.61 -18.78 -17.57
N MET A 99 7.74 -18.21 -16.74
CA MET A 99 6.46 -18.80 -16.39
C MET A 99 5.37 -18.45 -17.41
N ILE A 100 5.30 -17.17 -17.75
CA ILE A 100 4.33 -16.64 -18.71
C ILE A 100 5.12 -15.93 -19.81
N GLN A 101 4.94 -16.38 -21.04
CA GLN A 101 5.47 -15.68 -22.22
C GLN A 101 4.77 -14.33 -22.40
N PRO A 102 5.38 -13.36 -23.10
CA PRO A 102 4.76 -12.05 -23.33
C PRO A 102 3.36 -12.19 -23.92
N VAL A 103 2.35 -11.69 -23.19
CA VAL A 103 0.95 -11.67 -23.61
C VAL A 103 0.35 -10.28 -23.40
N PRO A 104 -0.53 -9.82 -24.31
CA PRO A 104 -1.31 -8.63 -24.07
C PRO A 104 -2.42 -8.91 -23.05
N VAL A 105 -2.59 -7.98 -22.11
CA VAL A 105 -3.68 -7.99 -21.12
C VAL A 105 -4.44 -6.67 -21.24
N CYS A 106 -5.76 -6.77 -21.38
CA CYS A 106 -6.65 -5.61 -21.40
C CYS A 106 -7.60 -5.70 -20.20
N VAL A 107 -7.65 -4.63 -19.41
CA VAL A 107 -8.59 -4.51 -18.30
C VAL A 107 -9.50 -3.31 -18.55
N ALA A 108 -10.80 -3.55 -18.56
CA ALA A 108 -11.81 -2.49 -18.58
C ALA A 108 -12.43 -2.40 -17.19
N VAL A 109 -12.41 -1.19 -16.61
CA VAL A 109 -13.01 -0.89 -15.32
C VAL A 109 -14.13 0.11 -15.54
N GLU A 110 -15.33 -0.27 -15.13
CA GLU A 110 -16.51 0.58 -15.14
C GLU A 110 -16.92 0.84 -13.68
N TYR A 111 -16.83 2.09 -13.25
CA TYR A 111 -17.27 2.52 -11.93
C TYR A 111 -18.48 3.43 -12.04
N ARG A 112 -19.48 3.18 -11.20
CA ARG A 112 -20.72 3.94 -11.09
C ARG A 112 -21.02 4.20 -9.62
N SER A 113 -21.12 5.46 -9.24
CA SER A 113 -21.54 5.90 -7.91
C SER A 113 -22.95 6.46 -8.00
N THR A 114 -23.87 5.82 -7.28
CA THR A 114 -25.23 6.30 -7.07
C THR A 114 -25.39 6.72 -5.61
N ASP A 115 -26.45 7.46 -5.29
CA ASP A 115 -26.69 7.93 -3.91
C ASP A 115 -26.93 6.77 -2.92
N GLU A 116 -27.30 5.59 -3.44
CA GLU A 116 -27.58 4.39 -2.66
C GLU A 116 -26.38 3.43 -2.62
N GLU A 117 -25.70 3.23 -3.76
CA GLU A 117 -24.67 2.20 -3.90
C GLU A 117 -23.53 2.60 -4.85
N ASN A 118 -22.36 2.00 -4.62
CA ASN A 118 -21.20 2.08 -5.50
C ASN A 118 -21.00 0.75 -6.22
N ASN A 119 -20.98 0.78 -7.54
CA ASN A 119 -20.81 -0.40 -8.38
C ASN A 119 -19.48 -0.31 -9.14
N VAL A 120 -18.67 -1.36 -9.05
CA VAL A 120 -17.42 -1.52 -9.79
C VAL A 120 -17.52 -2.80 -10.60
N ASN A 121 -17.44 -2.69 -11.93
CA ASN A 121 -17.33 -3.83 -12.83
C ASN A 121 -15.93 -3.86 -13.43
N VAL A 122 -15.25 -4.99 -13.29
CA VAL A 122 -13.91 -5.20 -13.82
C VAL A 122 -13.95 -6.35 -14.82
N SER A 123 -13.69 -6.05 -16.09
CA SER A 123 -13.55 -7.04 -17.14
C SER A 123 -12.08 -7.20 -17.51
N VAL A 124 -11.55 -8.39 -17.32
CA VAL A 124 -10.17 -8.74 -17.67
C VAL A 124 -10.19 -9.64 -18.90
N ARG A 125 -9.45 -9.26 -19.93
CA ARG A 125 -9.24 -10.05 -21.15
C ARG A 125 -7.75 -10.30 -21.32
N VAL A 126 -7.40 -11.57 -21.44
CA VAL A 126 -6.03 -12.03 -21.68
C VAL A 126 -6.05 -12.84 -22.97
N ALA A 127 -5.04 -12.65 -23.82
CA ALA A 127 -4.86 -13.51 -24.98
C ALA A 127 -4.56 -14.95 -24.57
N GLU A 128 -4.48 -15.86 -25.55
CA GLU A 128 -4.09 -17.24 -25.30
C GLU A 128 -2.74 -17.28 -24.56
N MET A 129 -2.75 -17.92 -23.38
CA MET A 129 -1.61 -17.97 -22.49
C MET A 129 -1.05 -19.39 -22.46
N ALA A 130 0.19 -19.54 -22.90
CA ALA A 130 0.95 -20.77 -22.73
C ALA A 130 1.81 -20.68 -21.47
N VAL A 131 1.70 -21.68 -20.61
CA VAL A 131 2.44 -21.77 -19.35
C VAL A 131 3.32 -23.01 -19.39
N SER A 132 4.63 -22.83 -19.23
CA SER A 132 5.60 -23.93 -19.21
C SER A 132 6.36 -23.89 -17.90
N LEU A 133 5.93 -24.71 -16.93
CA LEU A 133 6.35 -24.58 -15.54
C LEU A 133 7.04 -25.84 -15.03
N ALA A 134 8.20 -25.65 -14.40
CA ALA A 134 8.76 -26.64 -13.49
C ALA A 134 7.94 -26.67 -12.18
N PRO A 135 7.95 -27.76 -11.40
CA PRO A 135 7.18 -27.86 -10.15
C PRO A 135 7.43 -26.71 -9.18
N GLN A 136 8.68 -26.26 -9.05
CA GLN A 136 9.08 -25.14 -8.21
C GLN A 136 8.47 -23.81 -8.70
N ALA A 137 8.37 -23.63 -10.01
CA ALA A 137 7.76 -22.44 -10.60
C ALA A 137 6.24 -22.40 -10.37
N VAL A 138 5.57 -23.56 -10.40
CA VAL A 138 4.13 -23.66 -10.08
C VAL A 138 3.86 -23.19 -8.66
N GLN A 139 4.69 -23.60 -7.68
CA GLN A 139 4.53 -23.17 -6.29
C GLN A 139 4.66 -21.65 -6.16
N ILE A 140 5.70 -21.06 -6.76
CA ILE A 140 5.90 -19.60 -6.74
C ILE A 140 4.72 -18.89 -7.41
N LEU A 141 4.25 -19.39 -8.56
CA LEU A 141 3.11 -18.81 -9.29
C LEU A 141 1.83 -18.80 -8.44
N LEU A 142 1.51 -19.92 -7.79
CA LEU A 142 0.31 -20.05 -6.96
C LEU A 142 0.38 -19.20 -5.68
N SER A 143 1.59 -19.01 -5.13
CA SER A 143 1.80 -18.13 -3.96
C SER A 143 1.92 -16.65 -4.31
N THR A 144 2.16 -16.30 -5.59
CA THR A 144 2.37 -14.91 -6.01
C THR A 144 1.18 -14.00 -5.70
N PRO A 145 -0.10 -14.36 -5.96
CA PRO A 145 -1.23 -13.51 -5.63
C PRO A 145 -1.30 -13.13 -4.14
N THR A 146 -1.07 -14.09 -3.25
CA THR A 146 -1.05 -13.84 -1.79
C THR A 146 0.09 -12.91 -1.41
N ALA A 147 1.27 -13.10 -2.01
CA ALA A 147 2.43 -12.24 -1.78
C ALA A 147 2.25 -10.82 -2.38
N ILE A 148 1.50 -10.66 -3.47
CA ILE A 148 1.12 -9.34 -3.97
C ILE A 148 0.20 -8.64 -2.97
N MET A 149 -0.79 -9.37 -2.44
CA MET A 149 -1.73 -8.81 -1.47
C MET A 149 -1.03 -8.32 -0.20
N SER A 150 -0.03 -9.05 0.31
CA SER A 150 0.72 -8.60 1.50
C SER A 150 1.55 -7.34 1.25
N VAL A 151 2.03 -7.12 0.02
CA VAL A 151 2.75 -5.89 -0.35
C VAL A 151 1.79 -4.72 -0.54
N LEU A 152 0.62 -4.95 -1.15
CA LEU A 152 -0.36 -3.89 -1.42
C LEU A 152 -1.18 -3.50 -0.20
N TYR A 153 -1.43 -4.44 0.70
CA TYR A 153 -2.18 -4.26 1.94
C TYR A 153 -1.30 -4.64 3.13
N PRO A 154 -0.36 -3.76 3.54
CA PRO A 154 0.39 -4.00 4.76
C PRO A 154 -0.59 -4.06 5.93
N LYS A 155 -0.69 -5.23 6.57
CA LYS A 155 -1.45 -5.40 7.81
C LYS A 155 -0.91 -4.45 8.88
N ASP A 156 -1.80 -3.88 9.68
CA ASP A 156 -1.39 -3.11 10.85
C ASP A 156 -0.59 -4.01 11.80
N PRO A 157 0.46 -3.49 12.47
CA PRO A 157 1.37 -4.31 13.28
C PRO A 157 0.68 -5.08 14.41
N ASP A 158 -0.51 -4.66 14.82
CA ASP A 158 -1.32 -5.33 15.85
C ASP A 158 -2.00 -6.62 15.34
N GLU A 159 -2.27 -6.74 14.03
CA GLU A 159 -2.80 -7.98 13.42
C GLU A 159 -1.69 -9.00 13.13
N VAL A 160 -0.48 -8.52 12.84
CA VAL A 160 0.69 -9.39 12.60
C VAL A 160 1.09 -10.13 13.89
N ALA A 161 0.91 -9.49 15.06
CA ALA A 161 1.16 -10.13 16.35
C ALA A 161 0.17 -11.28 16.65
N ALA A 162 -1.06 -11.20 16.13
CA ALA A 162 -2.08 -12.24 16.31
C ALA A 162 -1.81 -13.47 15.44
N ASP A 163 -1.38 -13.30 14.18
CA ASP A 163 -0.99 -14.42 13.31
C ASP A 163 0.26 -15.14 13.84
N VAL A 164 1.27 -14.40 14.32
CA VAL A 164 2.51 -14.99 14.89
C VAL A 164 2.24 -15.70 16.23
N ALA A 165 1.22 -15.28 16.98
CA ALA A 165 0.78 -15.97 18.19
C ALA A 165 0.01 -17.27 17.85
N SER A 166 -0.82 -17.25 16.79
CA SER A 166 -1.59 -18.42 16.36
C SER A 166 -0.70 -19.52 15.75
N GLU A 167 0.37 -19.16 15.02
CA GLU A 167 1.30 -20.15 14.45
C GLU A 167 2.29 -20.72 15.47
N ARG A 168 2.52 -20.03 16.61
CA ARG A 168 3.39 -20.53 17.69
C ARG A 168 2.70 -21.53 18.62
N GLU A 169 1.38 -21.56 18.67
CA GLU A 169 0.64 -22.46 19.55
C GLU A 169 0.47 -23.88 18.98
N GLU A 170 0.62 -24.07 17.66
CA GLU A 170 0.52 -25.40 17.01
C GLU A 170 1.86 -26.16 16.95
N ALA A 171 2.99 -25.54 17.32
CA ALA A 171 4.33 -26.15 17.25
C ALA A 171 4.97 -26.48 18.61
N ALA A 172 4.24 -26.37 19.73
CA ALA A 172 4.78 -26.65 21.05
C ALA A 172 4.26 -27.99 21.61
N HIS A 173 5.08 -29.06 21.51
CA HIS A 173 5.46 -29.98 22.62
C HIS A 173 6.44 -31.07 22.11
N PRO A 174 7.28 -31.67 22.99
CA PRO A 174 8.73 -31.55 22.85
C PRO A 174 9.47 -32.87 22.58
N ILE A 175 10.68 -32.77 22.02
CA ILE A 175 11.75 -33.74 22.29
C ILE A 175 12.95 -32.99 22.85
N THR A 176 13.10 -33.14 24.16
CA THR A 176 14.28 -32.88 24.98
C THR A 176 15.48 -33.70 24.52
N ALA A 177 16.64 -33.05 24.42
CA ALA A 177 17.89 -33.39 25.15
C ALA A 177 19.17 -33.25 24.29
N ALA A 178 20.20 -32.69 24.95
CA ALA A 178 21.64 -32.80 24.66
C ALA A 178 22.14 -31.98 23.46
N LEU A 179 23.12 -31.07 23.55
CA LEU A 179 24.21 -30.86 24.52
C LEU A 179 24.62 -29.39 24.50
N ALA A 180 24.74 -28.82 25.70
CA ALA A 180 25.62 -27.70 25.97
C ALA A 180 27.02 -28.24 26.29
N SER A 181 28.04 -27.70 25.63
CA SER A 181 29.45 -27.56 26.04
C SER A 181 30.21 -26.99 24.82
N MET A 182 31.17 -26.07 24.86
CA MET A 182 32.01 -25.50 25.90
C MET A 182 32.34 -24.04 25.56
N ALA A 183 32.59 -23.27 26.61
CA ALA A 183 33.07 -21.90 26.61
C ALA A 183 34.63 -21.80 26.53
N CYS A 184 35.08 -20.55 26.41
CA CYS A 184 36.39 -19.98 26.79
C CYS A 184 37.51 -20.04 25.73
N THR A 185 38.33 -19.00 25.47
CA THR A 185 38.59 -17.68 26.11
C THR A 185 39.60 -16.85 25.27
N THR A 186 39.50 -15.50 25.32
CA THR A 186 40.57 -14.43 25.36
C THR A 186 41.57 -14.31 24.18
N ASP A 187 42.08 -13.14 23.74
CA ASP A 187 42.24 -11.81 24.35
C ASP A 187 42.68 -10.74 23.32
N GLU A 188 42.52 -9.45 23.69
CA GLU A 188 43.32 -8.23 23.37
C GLU A 188 43.65 -7.83 21.90
N SER A 189 43.66 -6.58 21.41
CA SER A 189 43.54 -5.22 21.97
C SER A 189 43.53 -4.20 20.80
N ASN A 190 42.79 -3.10 20.95
CA ASN A 190 43.21 -1.67 20.77
C ASN A 190 42.12 -0.77 20.11
N PRO A 191 41.91 0.47 20.60
CA PRO A 191 40.72 1.28 20.33
C PRO A 191 40.97 2.43 19.34
N GLN A 192 39.95 2.82 18.59
CA GLN A 192 39.80 4.19 18.06
C GLN A 192 38.33 4.62 18.16
N GLN A 193 38.10 5.60 19.02
CA GLN A 193 36.90 6.44 19.06
C GLN A 193 36.98 7.46 17.91
N GLY A 194 35.84 7.76 17.29
CA GLY A 194 35.66 8.96 16.46
C GLY A 194 34.54 8.83 15.44
N GLU A 195 33.43 9.54 15.71
CA GLU A 195 32.42 10.00 14.74
C GLU A 195 31.50 8.96 14.07
N GLN A 196 30.40 8.66 14.75
CA GLN A 196 29.12 8.36 14.11
C GLN A 196 28.07 9.29 14.71
N ASP A 197 27.77 10.36 13.98
CA ASP A 197 26.56 11.15 14.15
C ASP A 197 25.89 11.28 12.78
N GLU A 198 24.55 11.14 12.80
CA GLU A 198 23.60 11.39 11.72
C GLU A 198 23.53 10.40 10.53
N LEU A 199 22.94 9.23 10.80
CA LEU A 199 22.18 8.52 9.77
C LEU A 199 20.96 7.82 10.39
N ASP A 200 19.92 8.58 10.73
CA ASP A 200 18.57 8.01 10.93
C ASP A 200 17.49 9.09 10.73
N SER A 201 17.18 9.35 9.46
CA SER A 201 16.07 10.23 9.07
C SER A 201 15.21 9.63 7.96
N ASP A 202 14.87 8.34 8.07
CA ASP A 202 13.88 7.69 7.20
C ASP A 202 12.57 7.39 7.93
N LEU A 203 11.98 8.42 8.52
CA LEU A 203 10.55 8.42 8.84
C LEU A 203 9.78 9.09 7.69
N PRO A 204 8.71 8.47 7.15
CA PRO A 204 7.92 9.04 6.08
C PRO A 204 7.43 10.46 6.46
N ARG A 205 7.69 11.42 5.56
CA ARG A 205 7.41 12.86 5.70
C ARG A 205 5.95 13.20 6.10
N TRP A 206 5.02 12.24 5.94
CA TRP A 206 3.62 12.36 6.37
C TRP A 206 3.40 12.10 7.88
N ARG A 207 4.29 11.35 8.55
CA ARG A 207 4.22 11.09 10.01
C ARG A 207 4.68 12.29 10.84
N THR A 208 5.64 13.06 10.34
CA THR A 208 6.08 14.32 10.97
C THR A 208 5.03 15.42 10.84
N THR A 209 4.29 15.46 9.72
CA THR A 209 3.14 16.36 9.54
C THR A 209 1.96 15.97 10.44
N TRP A 210 1.74 14.68 10.70
CA TRP A 210 0.71 14.21 11.63
C TRP A 210 1.00 14.59 13.09
N ARG A 211 2.26 14.43 13.54
CA ARG A 211 2.68 14.87 14.88
C ARG A 211 2.64 16.39 15.04
N ALA A 212 3.02 17.14 14.00
CA ALA A 212 2.90 18.60 14.00
C ALA A 212 1.43 19.06 14.06
N ALA A 213 0.51 18.40 13.34
CA ALA A 213 -0.92 18.68 13.43
C ALA A 213 -1.48 18.39 14.83
N LYS A 214 -1.05 17.29 15.46
CA LYS A 214 -1.45 16.90 16.82
C LYS A 214 -0.91 17.84 17.90
N GLN A 215 0.26 18.44 17.69
CA GLN A 215 0.88 19.39 18.61
C GLN A 215 0.29 20.81 18.50
N VAL A 216 -0.39 21.13 17.39
CA VAL A 216 -0.97 22.45 17.10
C VAL A 216 -2.48 22.52 17.41
N LEU A 217 -3.21 21.41 17.42
CA LEU A 217 -4.68 21.41 17.49
C LEU A 217 -5.31 21.14 18.87
N GLY A 218 -4.53 20.78 19.90
CA GLY A 218 -5.07 20.52 21.24
C GLY A 218 -6.17 19.44 21.30
N SER A 219 -6.95 19.40 22.38
CA SER A 219 -8.01 18.41 22.63
C SER A 219 -9.14 18.41 21.60
N ASP A 220 -9.39 19.56 20.97
CA ASP A 220 -10.47 19.74 19.98
C ASP A 220 -10.06 19.18 18.59
N GLY A 221 -8.75 19.04 18.34
CA GLY A 221 -8.21 18.35 17.18
C GLY A 221 -8.48 16.85 17.18
N ASP A 222 -8.49 16.22 18.36
CA ASP A 222 -8.75 14.79 18.49
C ASP A 222 -10.22 14.46 18.14
N GLU A 223 -11.19 15.33 18.44
CA GLU A 223 -12.59 15.14 18.04
C GLU A 223 -12.79 15.29 16.53
N LEU A 224 -12.13 16.26 15.89
CA LEU A 224 -12.19 16.44 14.44
C LEU A 224 -11.50 15.30 13.69
N LEU A 225 -10.38 14.79 14.22
CA LEU A 225 -9.69 13.62 13.67
C LEU A 225 -10.49 12.34 13.87
N GLN A 226 -11.19 12.18 15.01
CA GLN A 226 -12.10 11.05 15.22
C GLN A 226 -13.36 11.14 14.36
N ALA A 227 -13.90 12.34 14.12
CA ALA A 227 -15.02 12.55 13.20
C ALA A 227 -14.61 12.28 11.75
N ALA A 228 -13.42 12.70 11.33
CA ALA A 228 -12.85 12.37 10.03
C ALA A 228 -12.60 10.86 9.90
N ALA A 229 -12.03 10.22 10.92
CA ALA A 229 -11.81 8.78 10.94
C ALA A 229 -13.12 7.99 10.88
N ARG A 230 -14.16 8.39 11.64
CA ARG A 230 -15.50 7.79 11.55
C ARG A 230 -16.11 7.95 10.18
N ARG A 231 -15.93 9.11 9.54
CA ARG A 231 -16.46 9.36 8.19
C ARG A 231 -15.71 8.55 7.13
N VAL A 232 -14.41 8.35 7.29
CA VAL A 232 -13.62 7.43 6.46
C VAL A 232 -14.08 5.98 6.67
N GLU A 233 -14.33 5.56 7.91
CA GLU A 233 -14.84 4.22 8.24
C GLU A 233 -16.27 4.01 7.71
N GLU A 234 -17.11 5.04 7.73
CA GLU A 234 -18.46 5.02 7.18
C GLU A 234 -18.45 4.93 5.64
N VAL A 235 -17.53 5.63 4.98
CA VAL A 235 -17.32 5.50 3.54
C VAL A 235 -16.75 4.12 3.21
N ARG A 236 -15.81 3.61 4.01
CA ARG A 236 -15.19 2.28 3.83
C ARG A 236 -16.23 1.17 4.00
N SER A 237 -17.08 1.23 5.02
CA SER A 237 -18.16 0.25 5.23
C SER A 237 -19.26 0.29 4.16
N LYS A 238 -19.46 1.44 3.48
CA LYS A 238 -20.35 1.59 2.32
C LYS A 238 -19.70 1.19 0.99
N GLN A 239 -18.37 1.13 0.92
CA GLN A 239 -17.63 0.73 -0.29
C GLN A 239 -17.34 -0.78 -0.38
N PHE A 240 -17.49 -1.52 0.72
CA PHE A 240 -17.15 -2.96 0.79
C PHE A 240 -18.29 -3.85 1.31
N ARG A 241 -19.53 -3.53 0.96
CA ARG A 241 -20.63 -4.51 0.99
C ARG A 241 -20.87 -5.10 -0.38
#